data_AF-A0A6A4CSQ4-F1
#
_entry.id   AF-A0A6A4CSQ4-F1
#
_cell.length_a   1.000
_cell.length_b   1.000
_cell.length_c   1.000
_cell.angle_alpha   90.00
_cell.angle_beta   90.00
_cell.angle_gamma   90.00
#
_symmetry.space_group_name_H-M   'P 1'
#
loop_
_entity.id
_entity.type
_entity.pdbx_description
1 polymer ?
#
loop_
_entity_poly.entity_id
_entity_poly.type
_entity_poly.pdbx_seq_one_letter_code
_entity_poly.pdbx_strand_id
1 'polypeptide(L)'
;MVSSSTIFGMAALALAYLVAPSAAADQPLPWDGRGFDLTVDTLTNKYLTHILTMRNDTTYGKVSDYVTITKDGRSPNFNGDTGVIDIAVDSKAIFKTQNNFRRSELVQNIAGYEKGATFFRASVMKKEAFLNPYVWQMIFPESHIFEIRVDAAASPAKIIYLNNGTYDAKWQTEFVPGTWYNFGIGVWPATMGNGSMLQLYTSEGDKDLALVATHTTVTTFPSTYEFHMGLLTLSDDGSDPKMNAKPDIVSYCNRWAVPTGIRRVGVSDERHEAGGRVRNEGWATFQTTHELLEHARGVDSTARLEVPRRDSLRKQFVGELRAAGTELTLEFDEQRAELQSGRGDVRRAARSASESGQRDENEWSDESVTGLRRQRRSSRRVGFGRRRA
;
A
#
# COMPACT_ATOMS: atom_id res chain seq x y z
N MET A 1 7.23 8.97 46.91
CA MET A 1 5.86 8.47 46.67
C MET A 1 5.55 8.78 45.22
N VAL A 2 5.52 7.75 44.38
CA VAL A 2 5.24 7.88 42.95
C VAL A 2 3.73 7.79 42.82
N SER A 3 3.09 8.91 42.52
CA SER A 3 1.64 8.93 42.24
C SER A 3 1.41 8.31 40.88
N SER A 4 1.00 7.05 40.88
CA SER A 4 0.44 6.37 39.72
C SER A 4 -0.90 7.03 39.38
N SER A 5 -0.92 7.85 38.33
CA SER A 5 -2.17 8.33 37.72
C SER A 5 -2.78 7.18 36.93
N THR A 6 -3.82 6.58 37.50
CA THR A 6 -4.69 5.60 36.85
C THR A 6 -5.36 6.28 35.67
N ILE A 7 -4.94 5.96 34.44
CA ILE A 7 -5.63 6.35 33.22
C ILE A 7 -6.94 5.56 33.19
N PHE A 8 -8.07 6.25 33.38
CA PHE A 8 -9.38 5.69 33.12
C PHE A 8 -9.47 5.35 31.63
N GLY A 9 -9.45 4.06 31.31
CA GLY A 9 -9.82 3.56 30.00
C GLY A 9 -11.29 3.82 29.77
N MET A 10 -11.61 4.88 29.03
CA MET A 10 -12.94 5.04 28.44
C MET A 10 -13.05 4.00 27.33
N ALA A 11 -13.74 2.91 27.65
CA ALA A 11 -14.15 1.89 26.70
C ALA A 11 -15.00 2.55 25.60
N ALA A 12 -14.71 2.18 24.35
CA ALA A 12 -15.47 2.56 23.18
C ALA A 12 -16.96 2.26 23.38
N LEU A 13 -17.77 3.31 23.50
CA LEU A 13 -19.22 3.24 23.47
C LEU A 13 -19.73 3.98 22.24
N ALA A 14 -19.40 3.43 21.07
CA ALA A 14 -20.19 3.63 19.87
C ALA A 14 -21.14 2.43 19.71
N LEU A 15 -22.09 2.27 20.63
CA LEU A 15 -23.26 1.44 20.35
C LEU A 15 -24.16 2.23 19.40
N ALA A 16 -23.88 2.15 18.09
CA ALA A 16 -24.81 2.62 17.09
C ALA A 16 -26.01 1.66 17.05
N TYR A 17 -27.20 2.22 17.29
CA TYR A 17 -28.47 1.52 17.25
C TYR A 17 -28.64 0.69 15.95
N LEU A 18 -28.76 -0.63 16.12
CA LEU A 18 -29.19 -1.58 15.11
C LEU A 18 -30.66 -1.30 14.71
N VAL A 19 -30.85 -0.38 13.77
CA VAL A 19 -31.85 -0.60 12.73
C VAL A 19 -31.04 -0.73 11.47
N ALA A 20 -30.68 -1.97 11.13
CA ALA A 20 -29.98 -2.27 9.90
C ALA A 20 -30.85 -1.76 8.74
N PRO A 21 -30.47 -0.69 8.02
CA PRO A 21 -30.93 -0.63 6.63
C PRO A 21 -30.51 -1.96 5.99
N SER A 22 -31.38 -2.57 5.19
CA SER A 22 -31.05 -3.76 4.39
C SER A 22 -29.59 -3.68 3.98
N ALA A 23 -28.73 -4.51 4.59
CA ALA A 23 -27.28 -4.36 4.45
C ALA A 23 -26.99 -4.36 2.95
N ALA A 24 -26.51 -3.23 2.44
CA ALA A 24 -26.16 -3.14 1.03
C ALA A 24 -25.12 -4.23 0.77
N ALA A 25 -25.31 -4.99 -0.30
CA ALA A 25 -24.41 -6.07 -0.66
C ALA A 25 -22.97 -5.53 -0.78
N ASP A 26 -22.01 -6.29 -0.24
CA ASP A 26 -20.60 -5.95 -0.30
C ASP A 26 -20.18 -5.77 -1.77
N GLN A 27 -19.53 -4.64 -2.07
CA GLN A 27 -18.95 -4.42 -3.38
C GLN A 27 -17.75 -5.35 -3.57
N PRO A 28 -17.69 -6.11 -4.67
CA PRO A 28 -16.56 -6.98 -4.95
C PRO A 28 -15.31 -6.13 -5.23
N LEU A 29 -14.15 -6.73 -5.01
CA LEU A 29 -12.88 -6.17 -5.41
C LEU A 29 -12.57 -6.52 -6.88
N PRO A 30 -11.99 -5.61 -7.68
CA PRO A 30 -11.67 -4.22 -7.34
C PRO A 30 -12.92 -3.32 -7.30
N TRP A 31 -12.98 -2.40 -6.35
CA TRP A 31 -14.05 -1.41 -6.22
C TRP A 31 -13.55 0.01 -6.47
N ASP A 32 -14.04 0.66 -7.52
CA ASP A 32 -13.65 2.01 -7.93
C ASP A 32 -14.52 3.11 -7.27
N GLY A 33 -13.90 3.87 -6.36
CA GLY A 33 -14.51 5.00 -5.65
C GLY A 33 -14.19 6.38 -6.25
N ARG A 34 -13.54 6.46 -7.41
CA ARG A 34 -13.09 7.72 -8.00
C ARG A 34 -14.25 8.64 -8.37
N GLY A 35 -13.97 9.95 -8.38
CA GLY A 35 -14.96 11.01 -8.54
C GLY A 35 -15.14 11.54 -9.96
N PHE A 36 -14.25 11.19 -10.91
CA PHE A 36 -14.21 11.79 -12.25
C PHE A 36 -15.53 11.68 -13.05
N ASP A 37 -16.31 10.61 -12.82
CA ASP A 37 -17.57 10.31 -13.50
C ASP A 37 -18.82 10.69 -12.68
N LEU A 38 -18.64 11.27 -11.49
CA LEU A 38 -19.73 11.51 -10.56
C LEU A 38 -20.30 12.94 -10.66
N THR A 39 -21.58 13.05 -10.29
CA THR A 39 -22.25 14.28 -9.90
C THR A 39 -22.90 14.04 -8.54
N VAL A 40 -23.35 15.11 -7.87
CA VAL A 40 -24.05 14.97 -6.58
C VAL A 40 -25.26 14.01 -6.71
N ASP A 41 -25.97 14.09 -7.82
CA ASP A 41 -27.16 13.27 -8.10
C ASP A 41 -26.82 11.79 -8.35
N THR A 42 -25.61 11.47 -8.83
CA THR A 42 -25.20 10.09 -9.10
C THR A 42 -24.44 9.43 -7.95
N LEU A 43 -24.17 10.16 -6.86
CA LEU A 43 -23.44 9.63 -5.69
C LEU A 43 -24.08 8.38 -5.11
N THR A 44 -25.41 8.35 -5.00
CA THR A 44 -26.15 7.22 -4.41
C THR A 44 -26.03 5.94 -5.22
N ASN A 45 -25.60 6.01 -6.49
CA ASN A 45 -25.34 4.84 -7.31
C ASN A 45 -24.03 4.14 -6.92
N LYS A 46 -23.09 4.86 -6.28
CA LYS A 46 -21.75 4.39 -5.95
C LYS A 46 -21.48 4.34 -4.43
N TYR A 47 -22.19 5.16 -3.65
CA TYR A 47 -22.00 5.32 -2.21
C TYR A 47 -23.30 5.22 -1.44
N LEU A 48 -23.24 4.65 -0.25
CA LEU A 48 -24.28 4.79 0.76
C LEU A 48 -24.18 6.20 1.35
N THR A 49 -25.27 6.94 1.30
CA THR A 49 -25.36 8.35 1.74
C THR A 49 -26.15 8.52 3.03
N HIS A 50 -26.40 7.44 3.76
CA HIS A 50 -27.30 7.43 4.92
C HIS A 50 -26.81 8.36 6.05
N ILE A 51 -25.50 8.54 6.23
CA ILE A 51 -24.94 9.52 7.19
C ILE A 51 -25.30 10.96 6.80
N LEU A 52 -25.37 11.25 5.51
CA LEU A 52 -25.73 12.57 4.98
C LEU A 52 -27.24 12.84 5.03
N THR A 53 -28.06 11.79 4.87
CA THR A 53 -29.51 11.94 4.65
C THR A 53 -30.36 11.65 5.89
N MET A 54 -29.91 10.80 6.81
CA MET A 54 -30.63 10.49 8.06
C MET A 54 -30.25 11.47 9.18
N ARG A 55 -30.46 12.76 8.94
CA ARG A 55 -30.20 13.82 9.91
C ARG A 55 -31.25 13.87 11.02
N ASN A 56 -30.88 14.43 12.16
CA ASN A 56 -31.82 14.73 13.25
C ASN A 56 -32.86 15.79 12.85
N ASP A 57 -32.44 16.74 12.02
CA ASP A 57 -33.27 17.75 11.35
C ASP A 57 -33.24 17.48 9.84
N THR A 58 -34.36 17.04 9.31
CA THR A 58 -34.49 16.64 7.90
C THR A 58 -34.34 17.81 6.93
N THR A 59 -34.40 19.06 7.41
CA THR A 59 -34.13 20.27 6.62
C THR A 59 -32.72 20.24 6.02
N TYR A 60 -31.77 19.63 6.73
CA TYR A 60 -30.37 19.48 6.33
C TYR A 60 -30.07 18.07 5.80
N GLY A 61 -31.08 17.30 5.41
CA GLY A 61 -30.94 15.90 5.01
C GLY A 61 -30.59 15.66 3.54
N LYS A 62 -30.15 16.67 2.78
CA LYS A 62 -29.82 16.48 1.35
C LYS A 62 -28.33 16.24 1.19
N VAL A 63 -27.96 15.39 0.24
CA VAL A 63 -26.55 15.16 -0.12
C VAL A 63 -25.87 16.47 -0.52
N SER A 64 -26.56 17.32 -1.27
CA SER A 64 -26.09 18.64 -1.70
C SER A 64 -25.85 19.64 -0.57
N ASP A 65 -26.38 19.40 0.64
CA ASP A 65 -26.13 20.28 1.78
C ASP A 65 -24.68 20.14 2.29
N TYR A 66 -24.03 19.01 2.01
CA TYR A 66 -22.72 18.67 2.54
C TYR A 66 -21.71 18.19 1.51
N VAL A 67 -22.13 17.86 0.29
CA VAL A 67 -21.23 17.32 -0.72
C VAL A 67 -21.30 18.13 -2.00
N THR A 68 -20.13 18.52 -2.49
CA THR A 68 -19.95 19.05 -3.84
C THR A 68 -18.97 18.17 -4.61
N ILE A 69 -19.16 18.09 -5.93
CA ILE A 69 -18.25 17.37 -6.82
C ILE A 69 -17.69 18.35 -7.84
N THR A 70 -16.37 18.46 -7.87
CA THR A 70 -15.65 19.28 -8.82
C THR A 70 -14.97 18.35 -9.82
N LYS A 71 -15.50 18.33 -11.06
CA LYS A 71 -14.82 17.68 -12.18
C LYS A 71 -13.51 18.40 -12.46
N ASP A 72 -12.45 17.64 -12.70
CA ASP A 72 -11.10 18.18 -12.90
C ASP A 72 -10.60 19.06 -11.74
N GLY A 73 -11.07 18.79 -10.52
CA GLY A 73 -10.75 19.56 -9.31
C GLY A 73 -9.32 19.33 -8.79
N ARG A 74 -8.60 18.33 -9.31
CA ARG A 74 -7.19 18.05 -8.97
C ARG A 74 -6.34 18.02 -10.23
N SER A 75 -5.32 18.87 -10.28
CA SER A 75 -4.31 18.93 -11.34
C SER A 75 -2.90 19.05 -10.74
N PRO A 76 -1.94 18.19 -11.14
CA PRO A 76 -2.13 17.06 -12.04
C PRO A 76 -3.06 16.02 -11.40
N ASN A 77 -3.70 15.20 -12.23
CA ASN A 77 -4.52 14.11 -11.71
C ASN A 77 -3.63 13.11 -10.96
N PHE A 78 -4.22 12.38 -10.01
CA PHE A 78 -3.50 11.38 -9.24
C PHE A 78 -4.11 10.01 -9.51
N ASN A 79 -3.33 9.12 -10.14
CA ASN A 79 -3.77 7.80 -10.61
C ASN A 79 -5.02 7.85 -11.52
N GLY A 80 -5.07 8.86 -12.39
CA GLY A 80 -6.16 9.02 -13.37
C GLY A 80 -7.49 9.51 -12.80
N ASP A 81 -7.59 9.81 -11.50
CA ASP A 81 -8.77 10.48 -10.94
C ASP A 81 -8.63 11.99 -11.08
N THR A 82 -9.49 12.61 -11.89
CA THR A 82 -9.57 14.06 -12.02
C THR A 82 -10.66 14.66 -11.13
N GLY A 83 -11.58 13.84 -10.60
CA GLY A 83 -12.69 14.31 -9.78
C GLY A 83 -12.28 14.54 -8.33
N VAL A 84 -12.78 15.63 -7.76
CA VAL A 84 -12.67 15.92 -6.33
C VAL A 84 -14.06 15.92 -5.71
N ILE A 85 -14.21 15.23 -4.59
CA ILE A 85 -15.41 15.27 -3.76
C ILE A 85 -15.10 16.06 -2.50
N ASP A 86 -15.75 17.20 -2.33
CA ASP A 86 -15.65 17.97 -1.11
C ASP A 86 -16.76 17.56 -0.16
N ILE A 87 -16.41 17.28 1.09
CA ILE A 87 -17.35 16.90 2.15
C ILE A 87 -17.25 17.92 3.28
N ALA A 88 -18.39 18.54 3.60
CA ALA A 88 -18.54 19.55 4.63
C ALA A 88 -19.16 18.99 5.92
N VAL A 89 -18.69 19.48 7.06
CA VAL A 89 -19.31 19.25 8.38
C VAL A 89 -19.49 20.58 9.10
N ASP A 90 -20.70 20.82 9.58
CA ASP A 90 -21.07 22.01 10.36
C ASP A 90 -21.84 21.63 11.64
N SER A 91 -22.39 22.63 12.33
CA SER A 91 -23.18 22.43 13.54
C SER A 91 -24.46 21.59 13.35
N LYS A 92 -24.96 21.45 12.12
CA LYS A 92 -26.21 20.76 11.75
C LYS A 92 -25.98 19.32 11.29
N ALA A 93 -24.74 18.93 11.04
CA ALA A 93 -24.33 17.59 10.62
C ALA A 93 -24.45 16.54 11.73
N ILE A 94 -25.67 16.33 12.25
CA ILE A 94 -25.98 15.40 13.33
C ILE A 94 -26.73 14.21 12.74
N PHE A 95 -26.14 13.02 12.83
CA PHE A 95 -26.77 11.78 12.37
C PHE A 95 -27.72 11.23 13.43
N LYS A 96 -29.00 11.03 13.06
CA LYS A 96 -30.06 10.50 13.93
C LYS A 96 -30.13 11.21 15.29
N THR A 97 -29.70 10.57 16.37
CA THR A 97 -29.74 11.11 17.75
C THR A 97 -28.35 11.32 18.35
N GLN A 98 -27.30 11.27 17.53
CA GLN A 98 -25.89 11.38 17.95
C GLN A 98 -25.49 12.84 18.20
N ASN A 99 -26.10 13.50 19.19
CA ASN A 99 -25.83 14.92 19.48
C ASN A 99 -24.38 15.20 19.91
N ASN A 100 -23.66 14.20 20.44
CA ASN A 100 -22.24 14.30 20.78
C ASN A 100 -21.29 14.11 19.57
N PHE A 101 -21.82 13.92 18.36
CA PHE A 101 -21.05 13.80 17.12
C PHE A 101 -21.35 14.95 16.16
N ARG A 102 -20.37 15.30 15.33
CA ARG A 102 -20.60 16.06 14.09
C ARG A 102 -19.93 15.29 12.96
N ARG A 103 -20.75 14.86 12.00
CA ARG A 103 -20.27 13.92 10.97
C ARG A 103 -20.97 14.03 9.63
N SER A 104 -20.20 13.91 8.55
CA SER A 104 -20.70 13.79 7.18
C SER A 104 -19.75 12.85 6.45
N GLU A 105 -20.26 11.72 5.99
CA GLU A 105 -19.46 10.64 5.42
C GLU A 105 -20.18 10.01 4.23
N LEU A 106 -19.39 9.65 3.23
CA LEU A 106 -19.78 8.69 2.20
C LEU A 106 -19.31 7.32 2.65
N VAL A 107 -20.20 6.34 2.58
CA VAL A 107 -19.95 4.99 3.08
C VAL A 107 -20.02 3.98 1.94
N GLN A 108 -19.23 2.92 1.99
CA GLN A 108 -19.38 1.77 1.11
C GLN A 108 -18.98 0.47 1.82
N ASN A 109 -19.74 -0.59 1.61
CA ASN A 109 -19.38 -1.94 2.03
C ASN A 109 -18.47 -2.56 0.96
N ILE A 110 -17.27 -2.97 1.34
CA ILE A 110 -16.24 -3.48 0.43
C ILE A 110 -15.83 -4.87 0.90
N ALA A 111 -15.84 -5.85 -0.01
CA ALA A 111 -15.41 -7.20 0.30
C ALA A 111 -13.93 -7.27 0.70
N GLY A 112 -13.60 -8.11 1.69
CA GLY A 112 -12.23 -8.45 2.03
C GLY A 112 -11.63 -9.51 1.10
N TYR A 113 -10.32 -9.45 0.88
CA TYR A 113 -9.61 -10.43 0.07
C TYR A 113 -8.79 -11.42 0.91
N GLU A 114 -9.44 -12.49 1.39
CA GLU A 114 -8.82 -13.49 2.27
C GLU A 114 -7.64 -14.25 1.65
N LYS A 115 -7.55 -14.28 0.31
CA LYS A 115 -6.45 -14.94 -0.42
C LYS A 115 -5.17 -14.10 -0.50
N GLY A 116 -5.19 -12.87 0.01
CA GLY A 116 -4.07 -11.94 -0.08
C GLY A 116 -4.30 -10.73 0.81
N ALA A 117 -4.18 -9.53 0.26
CA ALA A 117 -4.55 -8.29 0.92
C ALA A 117 -5.67 -7.56 0.21
N THR A 118 -6.46 -6.84 0.99
CA THR A 118 -7.22 -5.71 0.49
C THR A 118 -6.34 -4.46 0.59
N PHE A 119 -6.13 -3.76 -0.53
CA PHE A 119 -5.36 -2.51 -0.56
C PHE A 119 -6.30 -1.33 -0.81
N PHE A 120 -6.40 -0.44 0.17
CA PHE A 120 -7.19 0.79 0.12
C PHE A 120 -6.31 1.95 -0.31
N ARG A 121 -6.87 2.82 -1.16
CA ARG A 121 -6.27 4.10 -1.56
C ARG A 121 -7.26 5.21 -1.32
N ALA A 122 -6.76 6.33 -0.81
CA ALA A 122 -7.49 7.57 -0.72
C ALA A 122 -6.50 8.74 -0.64
N SER A 123 -6.91 9.88 -1.17
CA SER A 123 -6.18 11.14 -1.03
C SER A 123 -7.09 12.18 -0.41
N VAL A 124 -6.53 12.99 0.50
CA VAL A 124 -7.24 14.06 1.20
C VAL A 124 -6.47 15.36 1.09
N MET A 125 -7.21 16.46 1.00
CA MET A 125 -6.67 17.80 1.12
C MET A 125 -7.70 18.66 1.83
N LYS A 126 -7.23 19.57 2.67
CA LYS A 126 -8.06 20.66 3.14
C LYS A 126 -7.30 21.96 2.96
N LYS A 127 -7.95 22.90 2.28
CA LYS A 127 -7.31 24.10 1.72
C LYS A 127 -6.89 25.11 2.80
N GLU A 128 -7.66 25.21 3.86
CA GLU A 128 -7.46 26.15 4.97
C GLU A 128 -7.27 25.39 6.29
N ALA A 129 -6.72 26.03 7.32
CA ALA A 129 -6.64 25.40 8.64
C ALA A 129 -8.03 24.95 9.13
N PHE A 130 -8.07 23.92 9.97
CA PHE A 130 -9.31 23.50 10.62
C PHE A 130 -9.85 24.64 11.48
N LEU A 131 -11.11 24.98 11.27
CA LEU A 131 -11.79 26.02 12.04
C LEU A 131 -12.12 25.51 13.44
N ASN A 132 -12.46 24.23 13.52
CA ASN A 132 -12.90 23.55 14.72
C ASN A 132 -11.75 22.65 15.25
N PRO A 133 -11.12 23.01 16.39
CA PRO A 133 -9.92 22.37 16.90
C PRO A 133 -10.25 21.06 17.63
N TYR A 134 -10.71 20.06 16.88
CA TYR A 134 -11.02 18.72 17.37
C TYR A 134 -10.14 17.66 16.69
N VAL A 135 -10.25 16.43 17.18
CA VAL A 135 -9.74 15.27 16.45
C VAL A 135 -10.79 14.83 15.43
N TRP A 136 -10.42 14.88 14.16
CA TRP A 136 -11.27 14.55 13.03
C TRP A 136 -10.87 13.20 12.43
N GLN A 137 -11.75 12.21 12.44
CA GLN A 137 -11.59 11.01 11.61
C GLN A 137 -11.89 11.37 10.15
N MET A 138 -11.05 10.89 9.22
CA MET A 138 -11.15 11.23 7.79
C MET A 138 -11.35 10.00 6.89
N ILE A 139 -10.64 8.92 7.20
CA ILE A 139 -10.68 7.66 6.45
C ILE A 139 -10.62 6.52 7.46
N PHE A 140 -11.70 5.74 7.58
CA PHE A 140 -11.77 4.66 8.55
C PHE A 140 -12.81 3.62 8.14
N PRO A 141 -12.55 2.31 8.33
CA PRO A 141 -13.61 1.32 8.37
C PRO A 141 -14.28 1.31 9.75
N GLU A 142 -15.55 0.90 9.82
CA GLU A 142 -16.31 0.80 11.08
C GLU A 142 -15.64 -0.11 12.13
N SER A 143 -14.80 -1.06 11.70
CA SER A 143 -14.03 -1.93 12.61
C SER A 143 -12.88 -1.21 13.31
N HIS A 144 -12.53 0.01 12.88
CA HIS A 144 -11.38 0.77 13.37
C HIS A 144 -10.04 0.00 13.28
N ILE A 145 -9.94 -0.96 12.34
CA ILE A 145 -8.71 -1.74 12.13
C ILE A 145 -7.54 -0.85 11.68
N PHE A 146 -7.83 0.21 10.91
CA PHE A 146 -6.95 1.34 10.62
C PHE A 146 -7.75 2.63 10.58
N GLU A 147 -7.12 3.76 10.85
CA GLU A 147 -7.75 5.07 10.66
C GLU A 147 -6.72 6.13 10.27
N ILE A 148 -7.15 7.06 9.42
CA ILE A 148 -6.46 8.34 9.20
C ILE A 148 -7.29 9.43 9.86
N ARG A 149 -6.67 10.20 10.76
CA ARG A 149 -7.30 11.33 11.45
C ARG A 149 -6.45 12.58 11.32
N VAL A 150 -7.03 13.74 11.61
CA VAL A 150 -6.28 14.96 11.93
C VAL A 150 -6.59 15.37 13.36
N ASP A 151 -5.54 15.54 14.17
CA ASP A 151 -5.61 16.23 15.44
C ASP A 151 -5.45 17.74 15.17
N ALA A 152 -6.57 18.45 15.06
CA ALA A 152 -6.60 19.91 14.88
C ALA A 152 -6.52 20.68 16.19
N ALA A 153 -6.55 20.00 17.34
CA ALA A 153 -6.32 20.62 18.65
C ALA A 153 -4.83 20.79 18.94
N ALA A 154 -3.98 19.96 18.32
CA ALA A 154 -2.53 20.10 18.39
C ALA A 154 -2.01 21.40 17.76
N SER A 155 -0.86 21.88 18.25
CA SER A 155 -0.16 23.05 17.71
C SER A 155 1.31 22.69 17.39
N PRO A 156 1.70 22.58 16.11
CA PRO A 156 0.82 22.59 14.92
C PRO A 156 -0.11 21.38 14.87
N ALA A 157 -1.18 21.49 14.08
CA ALA A 157 -2.10 20.37 13.82
C ALA A 157 -1.35 19.20 13.19
N LYS A 158 -1.82 17.97 13.41
CA LYS A 158 -1.15 16.75 12.93
C LYS A 158 -2.09 15.84 12.20
N ILE A 159 -1.64 15.26 11.09
CA ILE A 159 -2.29 14.08 10.51
C ILE A 159 -1.70 12.84 11.17
N ILE A 160 -2.57 11.93 11.59
CA ILE A 160 -2.20 10.75 12.39
C ILE A 160 -2.78 9.49 11.76
N TYR A 161 -2.01 8.40 11.84
CA TYR A 161 -2.44 7.06 11.52
C TYR A 161 -2.56 6.23 12.80
N LEU A 162 -3.72 5.61 12.96
CA LEU A 162 -4.05 4.71 14.06
C LEU A 162 -4.37 3.31 13.53
N ASN A 163 -4.23 2.32 14.39
CA ASN A 163 -4.67 0.96 14.10
C ASN A 163 -5.17 0.23 15.35
N ASN A 164 -5.79 -0.93 15.12
CA ASN A 164 -6.24 -1.87 16.16
C ASN A 164 -7.25 -1.24 17.14
N GLY A 165 -8.07 -0.27 16.69
CA GLY A 165 -9.03 0.43 17.54
C GLY A 165 -8.40 1.20 18.71
N THR A 166 -7.12 1.58 18.61
CA THR A 166 -6.40 2.31 19.66
C THR A 166 -6.23 3.78 19.33
N TYR A 167 -6.04 4.62 20.35
CA TYR A 167 -5.74 6.04 20.20
C TYR A 167 -4.23 6.35 20.13
N ASP A 168 -3.38 5.31 20.09
CA ASP A 168 -1.93 5.47 20.03
C ASP A 168 -1.45 5.63 18.57
N ALA A 169 -1.02 6.84 18.23
CA ALA A 169 -0.52 7.19 16.90
C ALA A 169 0.69 6.31 16.51
N LYS A 170 0.52 5.53 15.44
CA LYS A 170 1.59 4.66 14.91
C LYS A 170 2.45 5.37 13.87
N TRP A 171 1.90 6.41 13.26
CA TRP A 171 2.60 7.35 12.41
C TRP A 171 1.90 8.71 12.48
N GLN A 172 2.66 9.80 12.36
CA GLN A 172 2.11 11.15 12.29
C GLN A 172 3.05 12.08 11.53
N THR A 173 2.49 13.13 10.92
CA THR A 173 3.24 14.28 10.41
C THR A 173 2.45 15.57 10.65
N GLU A 174 3.09 16.72 10.49
CA GLU A 174 2.41 18.01 10.54
C GLU A 174 1.35 18.11 9.44
N PHE A 175 0.16 18.60 9.79
CA PHE A 175 -0.89 18.90 8.85
C PHE A 175 -0.69 20.32 8.29
N VAL A 176 -0.39 20.40 7.00
CA VAL A 176 -0.17 21.64 6.26
C VAL A 176 -1.37 21.89 5.35
N PRO A 177 -2.15 22.97 5.56
CA PRO A 177 -3.27 23.32 4.69
C PRO A 177 -2.85 23.47 3.22
N GLY A 178 -3.70 23.01 2.32
CA GLY A 178 -3.47 23.03 0.87
C GLY A 178 -2.62 21.87 0.34
N THR A 179 -2.04 21.04 1.20
CA THR A 179 -1.28 19.85 0.80
C THR A 179 -2.23 18.67 0.54
N TRP A 180 -2.04 18.01 -0.61
CA TRP A 180 -2.63 16.69 -0.86
C TRP A 180 -1.82 15.62 -0.14
N TYR A 181 -2.45 14.91 0.78
CA TYR A 181 -1.90 13.74 1.44
C TYR A 181 -2.49 12.50 0.79
N ASN A 182 -1.64 11.62 0.25
CA ASN A 182 -2.08 10.38 -0.37
C ASN A 182 -1.75 9.20 0.55
N PHE A 183 -2.72 8.32 0.75
CA PHE A 183 -2.62 7.15 1.62
C PHE A 183 -2.85 5.87 0.81
N GLY A 184 -2.03 4.86 1.11
CA GLY A 184 -2.25 3.47 0.75
C GLY A 184 -2.26 2.63 2.01
N ILE A 185 -3.29 1.81 2.22
CA ILE A 185 -3.37 0.91 3.37
C ILE A 185 -3.58 -0.50 2.86
N GLY A 186 -2.55 -1.34 3.01
CA GLY A 186 -2.68 -2.76 2.78
C GLY A 186 -3.10 -3.47 4.05
N VAL A 187 -4.08 -4.36 3.96
CA VAL A 187 -4.54 -5.21 5.06
C VAL A 187 -4.47 -6.67 4.61
N TRP A 188 -3.69 -7.48 5.31
CA TRP A 188 -3.52 -8.92 5.07
C TRP A 188 -4.02 -9.71 6.29
N PRO A 189 -4.41 -10.99 6.12
CA PRO A 189 -4.43 -11.94 7.21
C PRO A 189 -3.06 -12.02 7.88
N ALA A 190 -3.03 -12.06 9.21
CA ALA A 190 -1.78 -12.33 9.92
C ALA A 190 -1.26 -13.74 9.58
N THR A 191 0.07 -13.90 9.61
CA THR A 191 0.71 -15.20 9.36
C THR A 191 0.46 -16.22 10.48
N MET A 192 0.09 -15.75 11.67
CA MET A 192 -0.25 -16.57 12.82
C MET A 192 -1.47 -15.98 13.53
N GLY A 193 -2.38 -16.86 13.98
CA GLY A 193 -3.64 -16.46 14.60
C GLY A 193 -4.67 -15.96 13.58
N ASN A 194 -5.69 -15.27 14.08
CA ASN A 194 -6.77 -14.71 13.28
C ASN A 194 -6.62 -13.20 13.04
N GLY A 195 -5.56 -12.58 13.55
CA GLY A 195 -5.32 -11.14 13.44
C GLY A 195 -5.01 -10.67 12.02
N SER A 196 -4.51 -9.44 11.90
CA SER A 196 -4.19 -8.82 10.62
C SER A 196 -2.77 -8.28 10.59
N MET A 197 -2.18 -8.18 9.40
CA MET A 197 -0.99 -7.38 9.14
C MET A 197 -1.41 -6.15 8.34
N LEU A 198 -0.96 -4.97 8.76
CA LEU A 198 -1.22 -3.71 8.08
C LEU A 198 0.08 -3.10 7.57
N GLN A 199 0.01 -2.49 6.39
CA GLN A 199 1.06 -1.64 5.85
C GLN A 199 0.50 -0.27 5.54
N LEU A 200 1.19 0.77 6.01
CA LEU A 200 0.87 2.15 5.71
C LEU A 200 1.84 2.67 4.66
N TYR A 201 1.29 3.17 3.57
CA TYR A 201 1.98 3.89 2.53
C TYR A 201 1.50 5.34 2.52
N THR A 202 2.42 6.29 2.39
CA THR A 202 2.08 7.72 2.34
C THR A 202 2.91 8.47 1.29
N SER A 203 2.36 9.57 0.80
CA SER A 203 3.07 10.57 -0.01
C SER A 203 2.36 11.92 0.06
N GLU A 204 3.02 12.97 -0.42
CA GLU A 204 2.46 14.32 -0.51
C GLU A 204 2.50 14.82 -1.95
N GLY A 205 1.50 15.61 -2.32
CA GLY A 205 1.34 16.14 -3.68
C GLY A 205 1.21 15.01 -4.69
N ASP A 206 2.09 15.01 -5.69
CA ASP A 206 2.04 14.07 -6.82
C ASP A 206 3.14 13.00 -6.76
N LYS A 207 3.78 12.88 -5.60
CA LYS A 207 4.80 11.86 -5.36
C LYS A 207 4.18 10.47 -5.29
N ASP A 208 5.00 9.49 -5.61
CA ASP A 208 4.68 8.08 -5.45
C ASP A 208 4.53 7.69 -3.97
N LEU A 209 3.61 6.76 -3.70
CA LEU A 209 3.39 6.21 -2.37
C LEU A 209 4.64 5.45 -1.89
N ALA A 210 5.14 5.79 -0.70
CA ALA A 210 6.23 5.08 -0.06
C ALA A 210 5.72 4.35 1.19
N LEU A 211 6.18 3.11 1.41
CA LEU A 211 5.91 2.36 2.63
C LEU A 211 6.60 3.05 3.82
N VAL A 212 5.84 3.43 4.84
CA VAL A 212 6.36 4.12 6.03
C VAL A 212 6.18 3.32 7.31
N ALA A 213 5.25 2.37 7.36
CA ALA A 213 5.05 1.52 8.54
C ALA A 213 4.46 0.15 8.22
N THR A 214 4.74 -0.83 9.07
CA THR A 214 4.14 -2.18 9.05
C THR A 214 3.82 -2.62 10.47
N HIS A 215 2.63 -3.17 10.68
CA HIS A 215 2.14 -3.58 11.99
C HIS A 215 1.41 -4.91 11.94
N THR A 216 1.51 -5.69 13.00
CA THR A 216 0.61 -6.83 13.25
C THR A 216 -0.38 -6.42 14.33
N THR A 217 -1.66 -6.72 14.10
CA THR A 217 -2.78 -6.36 14.99
C THR A 217 -3.54 -7.59 15.41
N VAL A 218 -4.18 -7.52 16.57
CA VAL A 218 -5.05 -8.60 17.05
C VAL A 218 -6.45 -8.51 16.44
N THR A 219 -6.83 -7.35 15.89
CA THR A 219 -8.08 -7.20 15.12
C THR A 219 -8.12 -8.22 13.99
N THR A 220 -9.17 -9.05 14.01
CA THR A 220 -9.40 -10.10 13.02
C THR A 220 -9.46 -9.53 11.61
N PHE A 221 -8.87 -10.23 10.64
CA PHE A 221 -8.98 -9.86 9.23
C PHE A 221 -10.45 -9.81 8.79
N PRO A 222 -10.98 -8.64 8.38
CA PRO A 222 -12.40 -8.51 8.03
C PRO A 222 -12.72 -9.17 6.69
N SER A 223 -13.81 -9.95 6.65
CA SER A 223 -14.41 -10.44 5.41
C SER A 223 -15.15 -9.34 4.63
N THR A 224 -15.54 -8.26 5.31
CA THR A 224 -16.14 -7.05 4.74
C THR A 224 -15.66 -5.82 5.52
N TYR A 225 -15.60 -4.68 4.84
CA TYR A 225 -15.25 -3.38 5.38
C TYR A 225 -16.39 -2.41 5.10
N GLU A 226 -17.11 -1.96 6.13
CA GLU A 226 -17.93 -0.74 6.03
C GLU A 226 -16.98 0.46 6.06
N PHE A 227 -16.63 0.96 4.88
CA PHE A 227 -15.57 1.94 4.68
C PHE A 227 -16.14 3.36 4.60
N HIS A 228 -15.76 4.20 5.56
CA HIS A 228 -16.19 5.59 5.70
C HIS A 228 -15.13 6.55 5.18
N MET A 229 -15.58 7.50 4.36
CA MET A 229 -14.77 8.60 3.83
C MET A 229 -15.51 9.90 4.05
N GLY A 230 -14.96 10.76 4.89
CA GLY A 230 -15.62 11.98 5.34
C GLY A 230 -15.13 12.39 6.70
N LEU A 231 -15.74 13.42 7.27
CA LEU A 231 -15.32 13.97 8.55
C LEU A 231 -16.22 13.47 9.67
N LEU A 232 -15.61 13.01 10.77
CA LEU A 232 -16.28 12.71 12.03
C LEU A 232 -15.47 13.29 13.19
N THR A 233 -16.12 14.07 14.04
CA THR A 233 -15.62 14.38 15.40
C THR A 233 -16.66 13.95 16.43
N LEU A 234 -16.18 13.61 17.62
CA LEU A 234 -17.01 13.37 18.80
C LEU A 234 -16.48 14.16 19.99
N SER A 235 -17.35 14.45 20.95
CA SER A 235 -16.92 14.92 22.27
C SER A 235 -16.77 13.75 23.23
N ASP A 236 -15.62 13.65 23.90
CA ASP A 236 -15.33 12.59 24.86
C ASP A 236 -16.18 12.69 26.14
N ASP A 237 -16.64 13.89 26.49
CA ASP A 237 -17.50 14.15 27.65
C ASP A 237 -19.00 13.97 27.36
N GLY A 238 -19.36 13.58 26.13
CA GLY A 238 -20.73 13.40 25.67
C GLY A 238 -21.49 14.70 25.42
N SER A 239 -20.85 15.87 25.55
CA SER A 239 -21.45 17.15 25.17
C SER A 239 -21.49 17.34 23.65
N ASP A 240 -22.30 18.29 23.20
CA ASP A 240 -22.35 18.70 21.80
C ASP A 240 -21.04 19.39 21.38
N PRO A 241 -20.33 18.92 20.34
CA PRO A 241 -19.20 19.65 19.77
C PRO A 241 -19.65 21.04 19.33
N LYS A 242 -19.00 22.07 19.86
CA LYS A 242 -19.25 23.47 19.49
C LYS A 242 -18.58 23.76 18.16
N MET A 243 -19.38 23.93 17.12
CA MET A 243 -18.92 24.21 15.77
C MET A 243 -18.96 25.71 15.47
N ASN A 244 -17.98 26.19 14.71
CA ASN A 244 -17.99 27.50 14.09
C ASN A 244 -19.15 27.62 13.08
N ALA A 245 -19.51 28.86 12.76
CA ALA A 245 -20.59 29.14 11.80
C ALA A 245 -20.25 28.66 10.37
N LYS A 246 -18.97 28.68 9.99
CA LYS A 246 -18.50 28.12 8.72
C LYS A 246 -18.19 26.62 8.89
N PRO A 247 -18.54 25.78 7.89
CA PRO A 247 -18.20 24.37 7.92
C PRO A 247 -16.69 24.14 7.80
N ASP A 248 -16.22 23.02 8.32
CA ASP A 248 -14.96 22.43 7.86
C ASP A 248 -15.24 21.59 6.62
N ILE A 249 -14.47 21.84 5.55
CA ILE A 249 -14.56 21.14 4.27
C ILE A 249 -13.24 20.42 4.00
N VAL A 250 -13.31 19.13 3.66
CA VAL A 250 -12.17 18.32 3.19
C VAL A 250 -12.48 17.79 1.80
N SER A 251 -11.50 17.91 0.91
CA SER A 251 -11.49 17.40 -0.45
C SER A 251 -10.93 15.97 -0.49
N TYR A 252 -11.62 15.08 -1.19
CA TYR A 252 -11.25 13.67 -1.37
C TYR A 252 -11.06 13.36 -2.86
N CYS A 253 -10.06 12.52 -3.16
CA CYS A 253 -9.74 12.06 -4.52
C CYS A 253 -9.08 10.66 -4.48
N ASN A 254 -8.97 9.98 -5.63
CA ASN A 254 -8.25 8.73 -5.83
C ASN A 254 -8.64 7.63 -4.83
N ARG A 255 -9.94 7.29 -4.82
CA ARG A 255 -10.49 6.27 -3.92
C ARG A 255 -10.60 4.94 -4.64
N TRP A 256 -9.89 3.94 -4.12
CA TRP A 256 -9.88 2.60 -4.72
C TRP A 256 -9.69 1.55 -3.63
N ALA A 257 -10.36 0.40 -3.76
CA ALA A 257 -9.99 -0.82 -3.07
C ALA A 257 -9.70 -1.91 -4.09
N VAL A 258 -8.54 -2.56 -3.99
CA VAL A 258 -8.11 -3.58 -4.95
C VAL A 258 -7.60 -4.82 -4.23
N PRO A 259 -7.78 -6.02 -4.81
CA PRO A 259 -7.14 -7.21 -4.28
C PRO A 259 -5.66 -7.17 -4.63
N THR A 260 -4.80 -7.42 -3.66
CA THR A 260 -3.36 -7.55 -3.85
C THR A 260 -2.90 -8.88 -3.29
N GLY A 261 -1.81 -9.42 -3.81
CA GLY A 261 -1.33 -10.70 -3.33
C GLY A 261 -0.29 -11.32 -4.23
N ILE A 262 0.57 -12.10 -3.59
CA ILE A 262 1.43 -13.10 -4.21
C ILE A 262 0.68 -14.43 -4.10
N ARG A 263 0.35 -15.07 -5.23
CA ARG A 263 -0.11 -16.46 -5.20
C ARG A 263 1.09 -17.33 -4.79
N ARG A 264 1.14 -17.79 -3.52
CA ARG A 264 2.10 -18.82 -3.13
C ARG A 264 1.60 -20.15 -3.74
N VAL A 265 2.07 -20.48 -4.95
CA VAL A 265 1.85 -21.82 -5.51
C VAL A 265 2.65 -22.78 -4.63
N GLY A 266 1.95 -23.55 -3.80
CA GLY A 266 2.56 -24.62 -3.03
C GLY A 266 3.16 -25.64 -3.99
N VAL A 267 4.46 -25.88 -3.88
CA VAL A 267 5.06 -27.08 -4.47
C VAL A 267 4.54 -28.25 -3.62
N SER A 268 3.67 -29.07 -4.18
CA SER A 268 3.31 -30.34 -3.56
C SER A 268 4.52 -31.27 -3.66
N ASP A 269 5.12 -31.61 -2.52
CA ASP A 269 6.04 -32.74 -2.42
C ASP A 269 5.23 -34.04 -2.60
N GLU A 270 4.99 -34.45 -3.83
CA GLU A 270 4.63 -35.85 -4.09
C GLU A 270 5.91 -36.68 -3.99
N ARG A 271 6.09 -37.30 -2.82
CA ARG A 271 7.05 -38.40 -2.67
C ARG A 271 6.55 -39.59 -3.46
N HIS A 272 7.13 -39.85 -4.62
CA HIS A 272 7.13 -41.19 -5.18
C HIS A 272 8.26 -42.00 -4.54
N GLU A 273 7.87 -43.11 -3.89
CA GLU A 273 8.77 -44.15 -3.45
C GLU A 273 9.50 -44.77 -4.67
N ALA A 274 10.72 -44.32 -4.93
CA ALA A 274 11.82 -45.15 -5.45
C ALA A 274 13.10 -44.32 -5.41
N GLY A 275 14.15 -44.87 -4.80
CA GLY A 275 15.40 -44.19 -4.49
C GLY A 275 16.05 -43.45 -5.66
N GLY A 276 16.18 -42.13 -5.50
CA GLY A 276 17.06 -41.29 -6.29
C GLY A 276 17.33 -39.98 -5.55
N ARG A 277 18.59 -39.68 -5.22
CA ARG A 277 18.99 -38.36 -4.72
C ARG A 277 18.78 -37.33 -5.85
N VAL A 278 17.74 -36.52 -5.74
CA VAL A 278 17.59 -35.30 -6.53
C VAL A 278 18.05 -34.12 -5.67
N ARG A 279 19.03 -33.36 -6.18
CA ARG A 279 19.48 -32.11 -5.55
C ARG A 279 18.38 -31.06 -5.67
N ASN A 280 18.17 -30.34 -4.57
CA ASN A 280 17.27 -29.19 -4.44
C ASN A 280 17.42 -28.20 -5.58
N GLU A 281 16.34 -27.97 -6.34
CA GLU A 281 16.07 -26.72 -7.05
C GLU A 281 14.55 -26.48 -7.04
N GLY A 282 14.03 -26.10 -5.89
CA GLY A 282 12.67 -25.56 -5.77
C GLY A 282 12.66 -24.11 -6.24
N TRP A 283 11.84 -23.79 -7.23
CA TRP A 283 11.61 -22.42 -7.68
C TRP A 283 10.16 -22.03 -7.36
N ALA A 284 9.98 -20.90 -6.69
CA ALA A 284 8.68 -20.30 -6.43
C ALA A 284 8.53 -19.08 -7.33
N THR A 285 7.55 -19.10 -8.22
CA THR A 285 7.19 -17.93 -9.04
C THR A 285 6.28 -17.03 -8.23
N PHE A 286 6.70 -15.78 -8.03
CA PHE A 286 5.89 -14.73 -7.42
C PHE A 286 5.06 -14.05 -8.52
N GLN A 287 3.75 -14.22 -8.48
CA GLN A 287 2.85 -13.38 -9.27
C GLN A 287 2.56 -12.14 -8.41
N THR A 288 3.42 -11.12 -8.49
CA THR A 288 3.07 -9.79 -7.99
C THR A 288 2.03 -9.19 -8.91
N THR A 289 1.12 -8.43 -8.32
CA THR A 289 -0.07 -7.82 -8.88
C THR A 289 0.28 -6.67 -9.85
N HIS A 290 1.24 -6.89 -10.74
CA HIS A 290 1.84 -5.86 -11.59
C HIS A 290 0.83 -5.33 -12.62
N GLU A 291 -0.02 -6.20 -13.19
CA GLU A 291 -0.98 -5.85 -14.25
C GLU A 291 -2.20 -5.02 -13.76
N LEU A 292 -2.59 -5.11 -12.48
CA LEU A 292 -3.65 -4.26 -11.90
C LEU A 292 -3.10 -2.91 -11.39
N LEU A 293 -1.78 -2.80 -11.25
CA LEU A 293 -1.08 -1.62 -10.75
C LEU A 293 -0.44 -0.77 -11.86
N GLU A 294 -0.43 -1.19 -13.13
CA GLU A 294 0.13 -0.37 -14.22
C GLU A 294 -0.62 0.96 -14.45
N HIS A 295 -1.84 1.09 -13.93
CA HIS A 295 -2.57 2.37 -13.90
C HIS A 295 -2.30 3.24 -12.66
N ALA A 296 -1.48 2.76 -11.73
CA ALA A 296 -1.12 3.46 -10.51
C ALA A 296 0.35 3.85 -10.52
N ARG A 297 0.63 5.16 -10.55
CA ARG A 297 1.98 5.64 -10.24
C ARG A 297 2.34 5.20 -8.81
N GLY A 298 3.56 4.72 -8.62
CA GLY A 298 4.17 4.60 -7.30
C GLY A 298 3.92 3.34 -6.48
N VAL A 299 3.81 2.17 -7.10
CA VAL A 299 4.23 0.94 -6.41
C VAL A 299 5.50 0.47 -7.08
N ASP A 300 6.65 0.91 -6.55
CA ASP A 300 7.93 0.37 -6.99
C ASP A 300 7.97 -1.12 -6.64
N SER A 301 7.85 -1.97 -7.66
CA SER A 301 8.01 -3.41 -7.53
C SER A 301 8.72 -3.95 -8.76
N THR A 302 10.03 -3.71 -8.82
CA THR A 302 10.90 -4.42 -9.76
C THR A 302 10.90 -5.92 -9.44
N ALA A 303 10.08 -6.70 -10.16
CA ALA A 303 10.14 -8.16 -10.15
C ALA A 303 10.82 -8.64 -11.44
N ARG A 304 12.05 -9.16 -11.34
CA ARG A 304 12.69 -9.90 -12.44
C ARG A 304 11.99 -11.25 -12.62
N LEU A 305 11.42 -11.46 -13.79
CA LEU A 305 10.81 -12.73 -14.19
C LEU A 305 11.87 -13.61 -14.88
N GLU A 306 12.33 -14.68 -14.22
CA GLU A 306 13.17 -15.70 -14.86
C GLU A 306 12.32 -16.92 -15.25
N VAL A 307 12.32 -17.25 -16.54
CA VAL A 307 11.54 -18.35 -17.12
C VAL A 307 12.30 -19.67 -16.99
N PRO A 308 11.66 -20.79 -16.61
CA PRO A 308 12.31 -22.10 -16.57
C PRO A 308 12.89 -22.49 -17.94
N ARG A 309 14.13 -22.99 -17.98
CA ARG A 309 14.83 -23.40 -19.22
C ARG A 309 14.26 -24.65 -19.90
N ARG A 310 13.30 -25.35 -19.26
CA ARG A 310 12.79 -26.64 -19.74
C ARG A 310 11.47 -26.45 -20.49
N ASP A 311 11.45 -26.83 -21.77
CA ASP A 311 10.35 -26.56 -22.71
C ASP A 311 8.98 -27.09 -22.25
N SER A 312 8.93 -28.17 -21.48
CA SER A 312 7.68 -28.73 -20.94
C SER A 312 7.04 -27.82 -19.88
N LEU A 313 7.86 -27.24 -19.00
CA LEU A 313 7.41 -26.31 -17.96
C LEU A 313 7.06 -24.94 -18.54
N ARG A 314 7.76 -24.55 -19.62
CA ARG A 314 7.45 -23.33 -20.37
C ARG A 314 6.08 -23.41 -21.06
N LYS A 315 5.72 -24.55 -21.65
CA LYS A 315 4.40 -24.76 -22.27
C LYS A 315 3.27 -24.79 -21.24
N GLN A 316 3.51 -25.38 -20.07
CA GLN A 316 2.54 -25.36 -18.96
C GLN A 316 2.31 -23.93 -18.45
N PHE A 317 3.39 -23.15 -18.26
CA PHE A 317 3.32 -21.74 -17.86
C PHE A 317 2.53 -20.88 -18.86
N VAL A 318 2.75 -21.06 -20.17
CA VAL A 318 1.99 -20.34 -21.22
C VAL A 318 0.52 -20.79 -21.27
N GLY A 319 0.23 -22.06 -21.00
CA GLY A 319 -1.13 -22.59 -20.91
C GLY A 319 -1.91 -21.99 -19.73
N GLU A 320 -1.27 -21.85 -18.58
CA GLU A 320 -1.87 -21.25 -17.38
C GLU A 320 -2.11 -19.74 -17.54
N LEU A 321 -1.23 -19.02 -18.27
CA LEU A 321 -1.45 -17.60 -18.61
C LEU A 321 -2.66 -17.41 -19.54
N ARG A 322 -2.82 -18.26 -20.56
CA ARG A 322 -4.01 -18.19 -21.45
C ARG A 322 -5.31 -18.52 -20.72
N ALA A 323 -5.28 -19.46 -19.79
CA ALA A 323 -6.45 -19.83 -18.97
C ALA A 323 -6.87 -18.71 -17.98
N ALA A 324 -5.95 -17.80 -17.64
CA ALA A 324 -6.21 -16.64 -16.79
C ALA A 324 -6.79 -15.43 -17.54
N GLY A 325 -7.10 -15.56 -18.84
CA GLY A 325 -7.73 -14.49 -19.63
C GLY A 325 -6.76 -13.45 -20.19
N THR A 326 -5.45 -13.71 -20.15
CA THR A 326 -4.43 -12.82 -20.71
C THR A 326 -4.27 -13.11 -22.21
N GLU A 327 -4.75 -12.22 -23.09
CA GLU A 327 -4.35 -12.22 -24.50
C GLU A 327 -2.95 -11.63 -24.63
N LEU A 328 -1.94 -12.50 -24.56
CA LEU A 328 -0.58 -12.18 -24.99
C LEU A 328 -0.43 -12.59 -26.47
N THR A 329 -0.59 -11.63 -27.39
CA THR A 329 -0.04 -11.74 -28.73
C THR A 329 1.46 -11.54 -28.66
N LEU A 330 2.20 -12.65 -28.52
CA LEU A 330 3.64 -12.65 -28.77
C LEU A 330 3.82 -12.76 -30.29
N GLU A 331 4.10 -11.64 -30.96
CA GLU A 331 4.69 -11.69 -32.31
C GLU A 331 6.06 -12.38 -32.21
N PHE A 332 6.18 -13.53 -32.86
CA PHE A 332 7.43 -14.28 -32.97
C PHE A 332 7.83 -14.37 -34.43
N ASP A 333 8.43 -13.30 -34.94
CA ASP A 333 9.30 -13.23 -36.13
C ASP A 333 10.16 -11.98 -35.84
N GLU A 334 11.49 -11.95 -35.74
CA GLU A 334 12.56 -12.51 -36.55
C GLU A 334 13.83 -12.69 -35.69
N GLN A 335 14.08 -13.86 -35.10
CA GLN A 335 15.43 -14.18 -34.58
C GLN A 335 15.81 -15.64 -34.82
N ARG A 336 15.38 -16.19 -35.97
CA ARG A 336 15.82 -17.51 -36.44
C ARG A 336 16.80 -17.47 -37.61
N ALA A 337 17.11 -16.30 -38.16
CA ALA A 337 18.06 -16.17 -39.27
C ALA A 337 19.53 -15.94 -38.83
N GLU A 338 19.80 -15.41 -37.63
CA GLU A 338 21.19 -15.09 -37.23
C GLU A 338 21.93 -16.22 -36.47
N LEU A 339 21.24 -17.30 -36.09
CA LEU A 339 21.88 -18.44 -35.39
C LEU A 339 22.28 -19.60 -36.32
N GLN A 340 22.00 -19.51 -37.63
CA GLN A 340 22.51 -20.46 -38.63
C GLN A 340 23.69 -19.93 -39.45
N SER A 341 23.98 -18.62 -39.47
CA SER A 341 25.18 -18.08 -40.12
C SER A 341 26.44 -18.16 -39.25
N GLY A 342 26.31 -18.15 -37.91
CA GLY A 342 27.47 -18.13 -36.98
C GLY A 342 28.12 -19.50 -36.68
N ARG A 343 27.59 -20.62 -37.17
CA ARG A 343 28.15 -21.97 -36.92
C ARG A 343 28.98 -22.53 -38.07
N GLY A 344 29.08 -21.82 -39.20
CA GLY A 344 29.90 -22.22 -40.35
C GLY A 344 31.39 -21.89 -40.20
N ASP A 345 31.75 -20.82 -39.48
CA ASP A 345 33.10 -20.25 -39.57
C ASP A 345 34.08 -20.71 -38.48
N VAL A 346 33.60 -21.33 -37.40
CA VAL A 346 34.49 -21.79 -36.30
C VAL A 346 35.17 -23.14 -36.63
N ARG A 347 34.71 -23.88 -37.64
CA ARG A 347 35.38 -25.12 -38.10
C ARG A 347 36.44 -24.90 -39.18
N ARG A 348 36.58 -23.69 -39.72
CA ARG A 348 37.59 -23.37 -40.76
C ARG A 348 38.87 -22.73 -40.21
N ALA A 349 38.82 -22.13 -39.01
CA ALA A 349 39.99 -21.47 -38.40
C ALA A 349 40.92 -22.41 -37.60
N ALA A 350 40.49 -23.64 -37.27
CA ALA A 350 41.31 -24.60 -36.53
C ALA A 350 42.16 -25.53 -37.41
N ARG A 351 42.18 -25.33 -38.73
CA ARG A 351 42.98 -26.13 -39.70
C ARG A 351 44.11 -25.36 -40.40
N SER A 352 44.32 -24.07 -40.08
CA SER A 352 45.33 -23.22 -40.74
C SER A 352 46.43 -22.70 -39.82
N ALA A 353 46.60 -23.26 -38.62
CA ALA A 353 47.63 -22.84 -37.66
C ALA A 353 48.57 -23.98 -37.23
N SER A 354 48.86 -24.91 -38.15
CA SER A 354 49.89 -25.95 -37.96
C SER A 354 51.02 -25.91 -38.99
N GLU A 355 51.12 -24.87 -39.83
CA GLU A 355 52.21 -24.71 -40.80
C GLU A 355 52.69 -23.25 -40.86
N SER A 356 53.65 -22.93 -39.98
CA SER A 356 54.70 -21.89 -40.07
C SER A 356 55.29 -21.77 -38.66
N GLY A 357 56.45 -22.39 -38.36
CA GLY A 357 57.77 -21.93 -38.80
C GLY A 357 58.24 -20.83 -37.84
N GLN A 358 58.83 -21.19 -36.69
CA GLN A 358 60.29 -21.17 -36.43
C GLN A 358 60.96 -19.79 -36.55
N ARG A 359 61.77 -19.44 -35.50
CA ARG A 359 62.74 -18.32 -35.37
C ARG A 359 62.12 -17.00 -34.86
N ASP A 360 62.65 -16.24 -33.90
CA ASP A 360 63.98 -16.14 -33.26
C ASP A 360 63.85 -15.64 -31.80
N GLU A 361 64.94 -15.79 -31.07
CA GLU A 361 65.20 -15.46 -29.66
C GLU A 361 65.47 -13.96 -29.39
N ASN A 362 65.56 -13.63 -28.10
CA ASN A 362 66.24 -12.45 -27.47
C ASN A 362 65.51 -11.10 -27.58
N GLU A 363 65.56 -10.17 -26.63
CA GLU A 363 66.19 -10.01 -25.32
C GLU A 363 65.55 -8.76 -24.68
N TRP A 364 65.50 -8.72 -23.34
CA TRP A 364 65.63 -7.54 -22.46
C TRP A 364 64.58 -6.41 -22.52
N SER A 365 63.91 -6.20 -21.39
CA SER A 365 64.05 -4.93 -20.67
C SER A 365 63.60 -5.12 -19.22
N ASP A 366 64.61 -5.13 -18.36
CA ASP A 366 64.49 -5.06 -16.92
C ASP A 366 64.52 -3.57 -16.48
N GLU A 367 64.28 -3.39 -15.19
CA GLU A 367 64.61 -2.22 -14.35
C GLU A 367 63.54 -1.17 -14.02
N SER A 368 63.10 -1.33 -12.78
CA SER A 368 62.65 -0.31 -11.85
C SER A 368 63.81 0.04 -10.92
N VAL A 369 64.16 1.31 -10.72
CA VAL A 369 65.06 1.72 -9.62
C VAL A 369 64.78 3.16 -9.16
N THR A 370 64.41 3.31 -7.89
CA THR A 370 65.02 4.21 -6.89
C THR A 370 64.51 3.73 -5.53
N GLY A 371 65.28 3.59 -4.44
CA GLY A 371 66.67 3.85 -4.16
C GLY A 371 66.84 3.80 -2.64
N LEU A 372 67.79 2.95 -2.18
CA LEU A 372 68.63 3.11 -0.98
C LEU A 372 68.06 3.07 0.46
N ARG A 373 68.59 2.04 1.18
CA ARG A 373 69.25 2.05 2.52
C ARG A 373 68.44 2.54 3.73
N ARG A 374 68.47 1.91 4.92
CA ARG A 374 69.57 1.19 5.59
C ARG A 374 69.00 0.37 6.77
N GLN A 375 69.62 -0.78 6.98
CA GLN A 375 69.59 -1.74 8.08
C GLN A 375 69.33 -1.21 9.52
N ARG A 376 68.60 -2.00 10.33
CA ARG A 376 69.15 -2.66 11.55
C ARG A 376 68.19 -3.71 12.18
N ARG A 377 68.71 -4.96 12.26
CA ARG A 377 68.62 -6.01 13.32
C ARG A 377 67.26 -6.26 14.03
N SER A 378 66.60 -7.40 13.85
CA SER A 378 66.81 -8.71 14.55
C SER A 378 66.83 -8.57 16.08
N SER A 379 66.06 -9.27 16.92
CA SER A 379 65.40 -10.59 16.82
C SER A 379 64.65 -10.89 18.14
N ARG A 380 63.56 -11.69 18.07
CA ARG A 380 63.11 -12.74 19.05
C ARG A 380 62.82 -12.28 20.51
N ARG A 381 61.87 -12.79 21.31
CA ARG A 381 60.99 -13.98 21.33
C ARG A 381 60.09 -13.87 22.59
N VAL A 382 58.95 -14.60 22.60
CA VAL A 382 58.22 -15.15 23.79
C VAL A 382 57.46 -14.09 24.61
N GLY A 383 56.18 -14.21 25.02
CA GLY A 383 55.29 -15.35 25.27
C GLY A 383 54.71 -15.20 26.71
N PHE A 384 53.52 -15.75 26.96
CA PHE A 384 52.66 -15.70 28.19
C PHE A 384 51.75 -14.46 28.32
N GLY A 385 50.44 -14.54 28.57
CA GLY A 385 49.53 -15.64 28.91
C GLY A 385 49.15 -15.67 30.39
N ARG A 386 47.91 -15.25 30.73
CA ARG A 386 47.01 -15.63 31.87
C ARG A 386 46.13 -14.42 32.25
N ARG A 387 44.79 -14.46 32.15
CA ARG A 387 43.72 -15.21 32.86
C ARG A 387 43.08 -14.39 34.01
N ARG A 388 41.77 -14.18 33.86
CA ARG A 388 40.64 -14.30 34.82
C ARG A 388 40.70 -13.50 36.13
N ALA A 389 39.64 -12.72 36.38
CA ALA A 389 38.51 -13.12 37.23
C ALA A 389 37.27 -12.36 36.76
#